data_AF-A0A920VC66-F1
#
_entry.id   AF-A0A920VC66-F1
#
_cell.length_a   1.000
_cell.length_b   1.000
_cell.length_c   1.000
_cell.angle_alpha   90.00
_cell.angle_beta   90.00
_cell.angle_gamma   90.00
#
_symmetry.space_group_name_H-M   'P 1'
#
loop_
_entity.id
_entity.type
_entity.pdbx_description
1 polymer ?
#
loop_
_entity_poly.entity_id
_entity_poly.type
_entity_poly.pdbx_seq_one_letter_code
_entity_poly.pdbx_strand_id
1 'polypeptide(L)'
;MGPTLAAGFPEDPDMNNPDSTGTGPVPMNNPGGIRTSPAIAYLNPNRHRLNLTVKANVLAHRVLFDGDKAVGVEVERGLRDVYSGRRRDYSLCWGYSIASVTSSIRGRAVKSSS
;
A
#
# COMPACT_ATOMS: atom_id res chain seq x y z
N MET A 1 -7.60 -29.23 -27.51
CA MET A 1 -8.32 -27.94 -27.33
C MET A 1 -9.01 -27.96 -25.98
N GLY A 2 -8.93 -26.86 -25.22
CA GLY A 2 -9.63 -26.76 -23.94
C GLY A 2 -11.16 -26.66 -24.12
N PRO A 3 -11.95 -26.93 -23.06
CA PRO A 3 -13.41 -26.95 -23.12
C PRO A 3 -14.03 -25.59 -23.50
N THR A 4 -13.36 -24.48 -23.19
CA THR A 4 -13.79 -23.12 -23.55
C THR A 4 -13.61 -22.83 -25.05
N LEU A 5 -12.51 -23.27 -25.64
CA LEU A 5 -12.26 -23.10 -27.08
C LEU A 5 -13.26 -23.92 -27.91
N ALA A 6 -13.62 -25.13 -27.43
CA ALA A 6 -14.66 -25.96 -28.03
C ALA A 6 -16.07 -25.34 -27.93
N ALA A 7 -16.30 -24.46 -26.95
CA ALA A 7 -17.54 -23.71 -26.78
C ALA A 7 -17.57 -22.38 -27.56
N GLY A 8 -16.54 -22.10 -28.38
CA GLY A 8 -16.48 -20.92 -29.26
C GLY A 8 -15.95 -19.63 -28.63
N PHE A 9 -15.41 -19.69 -27.41
CA PHE A 9 -14.74 -18.53 -26.82
C PHE A 9 -13.39 -18.29 -27.50
N PRO A 10 -13.05 -17.05 -27.89
CA PRO A 10 -11.76 -16.75 -28.51
C PRO A 10 -10.61 -16.99 -27.54
N GLU A 11 -9.44 -17.36 -28.07
CA GLU A 11 -8.21 -17.44 -27.27
C GLU A 11 -7.70 -16.02 -26.97
N ASP A 12 -7.27 -15.82 -25.74
CA ASP A 12 -6.70 -14.55 -25.28
C ASP A 12 -5.31 -14.76 -24.67
N PRO A 13 -4.23 -14.46 -25.42
CA PRO A 13 -2.88 -14.70 -24.94
C PRO A 13 -2.41 -13.68 -23.89
N ASP A 14 -3.07 -12.52 -23.73
CA ASP A 14 -2.67 -11.48 -22.80
C ASP A 14 -3.87 -10.72 -22.22
N MET A 15 -4.31 -11.15 -21.04
CA MET A 15 -5.39 -10.50 -20.32
C MET A 15 -5.02 -9.13 -19.71
N ASN A 16 -3.79 -8.64 -19.89
CA ASN A 16 -3.48 -7.23 -19.58
C ASN A 16 -3.84 -6.28 -20.73
N ASN A 17 -4.13 -6.80 -21.92
CA ASN A 17 -4.55 -5.98 -23.04
C ASN A 17 -5.91 -5.33 -22.72
N PRO A 18 -6.07 -4.00 -22.86
CA PRO A 18 -7.35 -3.33 -22.67
C PRO A 18 -8.52 -3.92 -23.48
N ASP A 19 -8.21 -4.50 -24.65
CA ASP A 19 -9.18 -5.13 -25.55
C ASP A 19 -9.29 -6.65 -25.34
N SER A 20 -8.74 -7.17 -24.24
CA SER A 20 -8.77 -8.58 -23.86
C SER A 20 -10.20 -9.11 -23.82
N THR A 21 -10.46 -10.13 -24.65
CA THR A 21 -11.71 -10.87 -24.68
C THR A 21 -11.42 -12.34 -24.94
N GLY A 22 -12.03 -13.23 -24.15
CA GLY A 22 -11.89 -14.66 -24.34
C GLY A 22 -11.21 -15.38 -23.18
N THR A 23 -10.42 -16.40 -23.49
CA THR A 23 -9.87 -17.35 -22.51
C THR A 23 -8.37 -17.55 -22.69
N GLY A 24 -7.64 -17.49 -21.59
CA GLY A 24 -6.19 -17.70 -21.58
C GLY A 24 -5.56 -17.41 -20.21
N PRO A 25 -4.23 -17.28 -20.15
CA PRO A 25 -3.52 -17.14 -18.90
C PRO A 25 -3.87 -15.85 -18.16
N VAL A 26 -4.28 -15.98 -16.90
CA VAL A 26 -4.53 -14.82 -16.03
C VAL A 26 -3.18 -14.28 -15.53
N PRO A 27 -2.83 -13.02 -15.80
CA PRO A 27 -1.61 -12.41 -15.29
C PRO A 27 -1.71 -12.29 -13.78
N MET A 28 -0.67 -12.77 -13.09
CA MET A 28 -0.60 -12.73 -11.65
C MET A 28 0.71 -12.08 -11.21
N ASN A 29 0.62 -11.41 -10.08
CA ASN A 29 1.74 -10.87 -9.33
C ASN A 29 2.52 -11.99 -8.57
N ASN A 30 2.77 -13.11 -9.26
CA ASN A 30 3.39 -14.30 -8.69
C ASN A 30 4.55 -14.78 -9.57
N PRO A 31 5.60 -13.95 -9.82
CA PRO A 31 6.75 -14.39 -10.60
C PRO A 31 7.37 -15.64 -9.95
N GLY A 32 7.54 -16.71 -10.73
CA GLY A 32 8.04 -18.00 -10.20
C GLY A 32 7.12 -18.67 -9.17
N GLY A 33 5.83 -18.35 -9.16
CA GLY A 33 4.85 -18.89 -8.20
C GLY A 33 4.85 -18.21 -6.84
N ILE A 34 5.70 -17.19 -6.62
CA ILE A 34 5.82 -16.49 -5.34
C ILE A 34 5.11 -15.14 -5.42
N ARG A 35 4.09 -14.94 -4.57
CA ARG A 35 3.37 -13.68 -4.51
C ARG A 35 4.28 -12.52 -4.10
N THR A 36 4.38 -11.52 -4.95
CA THR A 36 5.18 -10.32 -4.68
C THR A 36 4.31 -9.21 -4.10
N SER A 37 4.35 -8.97 -2.79
CA SER A 37 3.60 -7.84 -2.21
C SER A 37 4.18 -6.48 -2.66
N PRO A 38 3.39 -5.38 -2.62
CA PRO A 38 3.94 -4.04 -2.83
C PRO A 38 5.08 -3.68 -1.86
N ALA A 39 5.08 -4.22 -0.65
CA ALA A 39 6.19 -4.06 0.29
C ALA A 39 7.48 -4.71 -0.22
N ILE A 40 7.38 -5.89 -0.86
CA ILE A 40 8.52 -6.56 -1.48
C ILE A 40 8.96 -5.82 -2.74
N ALA A 41 8.04 -5.43 -3.61
CA ALA A 41 8.35 -4.78 -4.89
C ALA A 41 8.92 -3.37 -4.72
N TYR A 42 8.34 -2.55 -3.84
CA TYR A 42 8.63 -1.11 -3.77
C TYR A 42 9.38 -0.69 -2.52
N LEU A 43 9.04 -1.24 -1.34
CA LEU A 43 9.64 -0.82 -0.08
C LEU A 43 11.00 -1.47 0.13
N ASN A 44 11.08 -2.81 0.06
CA ASN A 44 12.31 -3.55 0.38
C ASN A 44 13.54 -3.06 -0.37
N PRO A 45 13.51 -2.81 -1.70
CA PRO A 45 14.67 -2.32 -2.43
C PRO A 45 15.12 -0.92 -1.97
N ASN A 46 14.21 -0.12 -1.43
CA ASN A 46 14.44 1.28 -1.09
C ASN A 46 14.59 1.54 0.42
N ARG A 47 14.57 0.49 1.26
CA ARG A 47 14.65 0.61 2.74
C ARG A 47 15.91 1.30 3.26
N HIS A 48 16.99 1.29 2.49
CA HIS A 48 18.28 1.86 2.87
C HIS A 48 18.32 3.40 2.78
N ARG A 49 17.31 4.04 2.16
CA ARG A 49 17.30 5.50 1.98
C ARG A 49 17.11 6.20 3.33
N LEU A 50 18.00 7.13 3.66
CA LEU A 50 17.98 7.88 4.93
C LEU A 50 16.71 8.71 5.15
N ASN A 51 16.00 9.06 4.08
CA ASN A 51 14.74 9.81 4.13
C ASN A 51 13.49 8.91 4.20
N LEU A 52 13.64 7.59 4.32
CA LEU A 52 12.55 6.64 4.47
C LEU A 52 12.68 5.88 5.80
N THR A 53 11.63 5.93 6.63
CA THR A 53 11.58 5.16 7.87
C THR A 53 10.30 4.32 7.88
N VAL A 54 10.46 3.00 7.91
CA VAL A 54 9.33 2.07 7.99
C VAL A 54 9.25 1.51 9.40
N LYS A 55 8.14 1.78 10.10
CA LYS A 55 7.86 1.21 11.42
C LYS A 55 6.74 0.17 11.30
N ALA A 56 7.09 -1.09 11.51
CA ALA A 56 6.11 -2.18 11.59
C ALA A 56 5.46 -2.25 12.98
N ASN A 57 4.28 -2.87 13.05
CA ASN A 57 3.54 -3.11 14.29
C ASN A 57 3.22 -1.82 15.07
N VAL A 58 2.82 -0.78 14.34
CA VAL A 58 2.40 0.50 14.90
C VAL A 58 0.96 0.74 14.48
N LEU A 59 0.08 0.97 15.45
CA LEU A 59 -1.31 1.34 15.22
C LEU A 59 -1.44 2.86 15.36
N ALA A 60 -1.90 3.55 14.33
CA ALA A 60 -2.19 4.98 14.43
C ALA A 60 -3.62 5.20 14.96
N HIS A 61 -3.77 6.07 15.96
CA HIS A 61 -5.06 6.35 16.60
C HIS A 61 -5.71 7.61 16.04
N ARG A 62 -4.94 8.70 15.96
CA ARG A 62 -5.43 9.99 15.42
C ARG A 62 -4.32 10.86 14.89
N VAL A 63 -4.67 11.78 14.01
CA VAL A 63 -3.78 12.86 13.56
C VAL A 63 -3.81 14.01 14.57
N LEU A 64 -2.65 14.54 14.92
CA LEU A 64 -2.49 15.71 15.79
C LEU A 64 -2.44 16.98 14.93
N PHE A 65 -3.19 18.01 15.32
CA PHE A 65 -3.28 19.27 14.60
C PHE A 65 -2.81 20.46 15.44
N ASP A 66 -2.18 21.44 14.79
CA ASP A 66 -1.94 22.80 15.28
C ASP A 66 -2.71 23.75 14.33
N GLY A 67 -3.85 24.25 14.79
CA GLY A 67 -4.82 24.95 13.94
C GLY A 67 -5.37 24.05 12.83
N ASP A 68 -5.14 24.43 11.57
CA ASP A 68 -5.52 23.70 10.37
C ASP A 68 -4.42 22.76 9.84
N LYS A 69 -3.27 22.72 10.52
CA LYS A 69 -2.08 22.00 10.06
C LYS A 69 -1.90 20.68 10.81
N ALA A 70 -1.79 19.58 10.09
CA ALA A 70 -1.37 18.30 10.65
C ALA A 70 0.12 18.37 11.07
N VAL A 71 0.40 18.10 12.35
CA VAL A 71 1.74 18.20 12.95
C VAL A 71 2.29 16.88 13.46
N GLY A 72 1.45 15.85 13.58
CA GLY A 72 1.86 14.53 14.07
C GLY A 72 0.76 13.50 13.95
N VAL A 73 1.06 12.28 14.39
CA VAL A 73 0.10 11.19 14.52
C VAL A 73 0.32 10.54 15.86
N GLU A 74 -0.74 10.39 16.65
CA GLU A 74 -0.74 9.57 17.85
C GLU A 74 -0.75 8.11 17.43
N VAL A 75 0.21 7.35 17.94
CA VAL A 75 0.40 5.95 17.59
C VAL A 75 0.62 5.11 18.84
N GLU A 76 0.39 3.82 18.71
CA GLU A 76 0.64 2.80 19.71
C GLU A 76 1.55 1.71 19.13
N ARG A 77 2.56 1.31 19.90
CA ARG A 77 3.47 0.22 19.58
C ARG A 77 3.74 -0.58 20.86
N GLY A 78 3.12 -1.75 21.02
CA GLY A 78 3.21 -2.51 22.26
C GLY A 78 2.48 -1.83 23.44
N LEU A 79 3.01 -1.90 24.66
CA LEU A 79 2.33 -1.49 25.91
C LEU A 79 2.35 0.05 26.19
N ARG A 80 1.96 0.87 25.20
CA ARG A 80 1.95 2.37 25.20
C ARG A 80 3.33 3.04 25.09
N ASP A 81 3.70 3.33 23.85
CA ASP A 81 4.61 4.43 23.51
C ASP A 81 3.86 5.41 22.60
N VAL A 82 3.62 6.64 23.08
CA VAL A 82 3.02 7.72 22.29
C VAL A 82 4.14 8.56 21.68
N TYR A 83 4.27 8.55 20.35
CA TYR A 83 5.29 9.31 19.63
C TYR A 83 4.74 10.63 19.08
N SER A 84 5.24 11.78 19.55
CA SER A 84 4.97 13.10 18.96
C SER A 84 6.21 13.58 18.20
N GLY A 85 6.28 13.29 16.90
CA GLY A 85 7.37 13.76 16.05
C GLY A 85 7.18 15.23 15.65
N ARG A 86 8.15 16.10 15.92
CA ARG A 86 8.17 17.45 15.35
C ARG A 86 8.75 17.43 13.93
N ARG A 87 7.99 18.00 12.99
CA ARG A 87 8.38 18.39 11.62
C ARG A 87 8.83 17.24 10.69
N ARG A 88 7.89 16.37 10.29
CA ARG A 88 8.08 15.39 9.19
C ARG A 88 6.75 15.20 8.44
N ASP A 89 6.81 14.92 7.15
CA ASP A 89 5.62 14.58 6.33
C ASP A 89 5.12 13.19 6.73
N TYR A 90 3.81 13.06 6.97
CA TYR A 90 3.16 11.82 7.38
C TYR A 90 2.23 11.33 6.26
N SER A 91 2.46 10.13 5.74
CA SER A 91 1.49 9.41 4.93
C SER A 91 0.84 8.32 5.77
N LEU A 92 -0.50 8.28 5.79
CA LEU A 92 -1.27 7.21 6.41
C LEU A 92 -2.03 6.48 5.31
N CYS A 93 -1.66 5.23 5.07
CA CYS A 93 -2.34 4.35 4.12
C CYS A 93 -3.05 3.25 4.90
N TRP A 94 -4.30 3.50 5.29
CA TRP A 94 -5.15 2.48 5.89
C TRP A 94 -5.72 1.58 4.79
N GLY A 95 -5.05 0.45 4.54
CA GLY A 95 -5.66 -0.71 3.86
C GLY A 95 -6.14 -1.72 4.90
N TYR A 96 -6.92 -2.72 4.48
CA TYR A 96 -7.50 -3.78 5.33
C TYR A 96 -6.45 -4.71 6.02
N SER A 97 -5.15 -4.35 5.96
CA SER A 97 -4.08 -5.04 6.70
C SER A 97 -3.00 -4.02 7.08
N ILE A 98 -2.64 -4.03 8.37
CA ILE A 98 -1.92 -2.97 9.08
C ILE A 98 -0.47 -2.88 8.60
N ALA A 99 -0.14 -1.82 7.86
CA ALA A 99 1.23 -1.35 7.69
C ALA A 99 1.23 0.17 7.56
N SER A 100 1.52 0.88 8.65
CA SER A 100 1.76 2.32 8.60
C SER A 100 3.12 2.60 7.96
N VAL A 101 3.12 2.87 6.65
CA VAL A 101 4.30 3.38 5.94
C VAL A 101 4.39 4.88 6.21
N THR A 102 5.36 5.32 7.01
CA THR A 102 5.65 6.75 7.11
C THR A 102 6.58 7.15 5.96
N SER A 103 6.01 7.44 4.78
CA SER A 103 6.75 8.05 3.68
C SER A 103 6.57 9.56 3.68
N SER A 104 7.67 10.30 3.50
CA SER A 104 7.63 11.74 3.21
C SER A 104 7.12 11.96 1.79
N ILE A 105 5.88 12.45 1.69
CA ILE A 105 5.26 12.97 0.46
C ILE A 105 4.51 14.24 0.86
N ARG A 106 4.77 15.34 0.12
CA ARG A 106 4.08 16.62 0.27
C ARG A 106 2.61 16.44 -0.10
N GLY A 107 1.72 16.41 0.89
CA GLY A 107 0.29 16.23 0.67
C GLY A 107 -0.57 16.80 1.80
N ARG A 108 -1.69 17.41 1.41
CA ARG A 108 -2.67 18.06 2.29
C ARG A 108 -3.53 16.99 2.97
N ALA A 109 -3.44 16.84 4.30
CA ALA A 109 -4.32 15.94 5.05
C ALA A 109 -5.73 16.57 5.16
N VAL A 110 -6.76 15.81 4.82
CA VAL A 110 -8.18 16.22 4.96
C VAL A 110 -8.70 15.74 6.32
N LYS A 111 -9.42 16.64 7.00
CA LYS A 111 -9.99 16.48 8.34
C LYS A 111 -10.98 15.31 8.36
N SER A 112 -10.84 14.36 9.30
CA SER A 112 -11.93 13.44 9.63
C SER A 112 -12.87 14.14 10.61
N SER A 113 -14.08 14.46 10.18
CA SER A 113 -15.16 14.95 11.05
C SER A 113 -15.67 13.81 11.93
N SER A 114 -15.74 14.05 13.25
CA SER A 114 -16.68 13.37 14.14
C SER A 114 -18.06 14.00 14.00
#